data_AF-A0A7J4QU74-F1
#
_entry.id   AF-A0A7J4QU74-F1
#
_cell.length_a   1.000
_cell.length_b   1.000
_cell.length_c   1.000
_cell.angle_alpha   90.00
_cell.angle_beta   90.00
_cell.angle_gamma   90.00
#
_symmetry.space_group_name_H-M   'P 1'
#
loop_
_entity.id
_entity.type
_entity.pdbx_description
1 polymer ?
#
loop_
_entity_poly.entity_id
_entity_poly.type
_entity_poly.pdbx_seq_one_letter_code
_entity_poly.pdbx_strand_id
1 'polypeptide(L)'
;MAGGYRQQPGGSGKTTRKDGKRVAGKQAFPPPGSGGSDPVMAPRDLDYIPEMVGGKEAQPAGAHIHDRARTGTSVGKPTALVDSNAKVTGQAWYGDDVRLPNEVIGKILRSPHHYAKIKSIDTSKVEALPGVLAVATGADSPHQFGVLPVTKDEHAMAVEKVRHVGDLVASVAAVDEATAMEALNLFEVEYEVLEPVFDPKKGLEDTDEPIHWRGKYHLARTNVQKRVFQEFGDRSLVETPSASSHGKWNMAGVHHGFTEPHAVVAHWDPNGRLQLYTPQQVPHYTHRALATVLDVPMHQINVIRTFVGGGFGGKSDPFPHEMCAAILSRKSGRPVRITFDREEVYWINRGRHPSHIEVKMTADEDARISGFDIDALIDGGGFASFGHVTSYYNGVLATAPYELGSFHYTGARVWTNKPASGAMRGHGAVNTRCAVEVGLDEMSEQLKVDPIDLR
;
A
#
# COMPACT_ATOMS: atom_id res chain seq x y z
N MET A 1 15.34 -36.32 32.70
CA MET A 1 16.33 -35.67 31.81
C MET A 1 15.59 -34.93 30.72
N ALA A 2 15.34 -33.64 30.93
CA ALA A 2 14.82 -32.73 29.90
C ALA A 2 15.43 -31.36 30.23
N GLY A 3 16.57 -31.08 29.60
CA GLY A 3 17.29 -29.82 29.78
C GLY A 3 16.57 -28.71 29.04
N GLY A 4 15.67 -28.00 29.73
CA GLY A 4 15.10 -26.77 29.22
C GLY A 4 16.18 -25.72 28.97
N TYR A 5 16.11 -25.06 27.83
CA TYR A 5 17.00 -23.98 27.42
C TYR A 5 16.92 -22.85 28.46
N ARG A 6 17.96 -22.73 29.30
CA ARG A 6 18.16 -21.58 30.18
C ARG A 6 18.99 -20.56 29.42
N GLN A 7 18.39 -19.44 29.07
CA GLN A 7 19.10 -18.25 28.62
C GLN A 7 20.15 -17.90 29.69
N GLN A 8 21.42 -17.88 29.29
CA GLN A 8 22.52 -17.69 30.22
C GLN A 8 22.56 -16.20 30.63
N PRO A 9 22.70 -15.87 31.94
CA PRO A 9 22.95 -14.50 32.35
C PRO A 9 24.29 -14.05 31.76
N GLY A 10 24.30 -12.87 31.15
CA GLY A 10 25.50 -12.25 30.58
C GLY A 10 26.60 -12.12 31.63
N GLY A 11 27.58 -13.01 31.57
CA GLY A 11 28.83 -12.94 32.30
C GLY A 11 29.96 -12.84 31.28
N SER A 12 30.70 -11.74 31.37
CA SER A 12 31.93 -11.47 30.62
C SER A 12 32.87 -12.68 30.58
N GLY A 13 33.30 -13.11 29.39
CA GLY A 13 34.52 -13.90 29.24
C GLY A 13 34.53 -15.03 28.21
N LYS A 14 33.41 -15.39 27.56
CA LYS A 14 33.44 -16.37 26.46
C LYS A 14 32.96 -15.75 25.15
N THR A 15 33.91 -15.52 24.25
CA THR A 15 33.69 -15.10 22.85
C THR A 15 33.13 -16.23 21.98
N THR A 16 32.93 -17.43 22.54
CA THR A 16 32.49 -18.64 21.82
C THR A 16 31.51 -19.46 22.68
N ARG A 17 30.36 -19.82 22.08
CA ARG A 17 29.34 -20.73 22.58
C ARG A 17 29.85 -22.18 22.67
N LYS A 18 29.11 -23.03 23.37
CA LYS A 18 29.44 -24.47 23.54
C LYS A 18 29.41 -25.27 22.24
N ASP A 19 28.72 -24.77 21.21
CA ASP A 19 28.64 -25.35 19.86
C ASP A 19 29.74 -24.82 18.92
N GLY A 20 30.69 -24.04 19.44
CA GLY A 20 31.83 -23.50 18.68
C GLY A 20 31.54 -22.21 17.91
N LYS A 21 30.31 -21.68 17.97
CA LYS A 21 29.94 -20.41 17.33
C LYS A 21 30.30 -19.20 18.19
N ARG A 22 30.59 -18.05 17.58
CA ARG A 22 30.86 -16.80 18.32
C ARG A 22 29.58 -16.18 18.88
N VAL A 23 29.70 -15.35 19.92
CA VAL A 23 28.62 -14.54 20.50
C VAL A 23 28.68 -13.13 19.89
N ALA A 24 27.55 -12.57 19.48
CA ALA A 24 27.49 -11.21 18.94
C ALA A 24 27.73 -10.14 20.02
N GLY A 25 28.46 -9.09 19.67
CA GLY A 25 28.72 -7.94 20.52
C GLY A 25 27.49 -7.03 20.67
N LYS A 26 27.40 -6.30 21.78
CA LYS A 26 26.40 -5.25 22.01
C LYS A 26 27.03 -3.88 21.81
N GLN A 27 26.44 -3.01 20.99
CA GLN A 27 26.86 -1.61 20.92
C GLN A 27 26.37 -0.85 22.18
N ALA A 28 27.08 0.20 22.55
CA ALA A 28 26.78 0.99 23.74
C ALA A 28 26.12 2.32 23.32
N PHE A 29 24.90 2.56 23.78
CA PHE A 29 24.16 3.78 23.48
C PHE A 29 24.10 4.75 24.67
N PRO A 30 24.15 6.08 24.41
CA PRO A 30 23.52 7.02 25.32
C PRO A 30 21.99 6.79 25.31
N PRO A 31 21.30 6.99 26.45
CA PRO A 31 19.84 6.80 26.52
C PRO A 31 19.14 7.67 25.46
N PRO A 32 18.08 7.15 24.78
CA PRO A 32 17.39 7.90 23.73
C PRO A 32 16.86 9.22 24.30
N GLY A 33 17.24 10.33 23.67
CA GLY A 33 16.68 11.64 23.98
C GLY A 33 15.18 11.65 23.66
N SER A 34 14.35 12.02 24.63
CA SER A 34 12.95 12.32 24.39
C SER A 34 12.89 13.56 23.50
N GLY A 35 12.22 13.48 22.34
CA GLY A 35 12.05 14.59 21.40
C GLY A 35 11.17 15.74 21.92
N GLY A 36 11.25 16.08 23.21
CA GLY A 36 10.69 17.27 23.83
C GLY A 36 11.76 18.37 24.02
N SER A 37 11.37 19.50 24.59
CA SER A 37 12.25 20.65 24.86
C SER A 37 13.38 20.37 25.87
N ASP A 38 13.37 19.21 26.51
CA ASP A 38 14.45 18.70 27.35
C ASP A 38 15.18 17.54 26.64
N PRO A 39 16.48 17.70 26.32
CA PRO A 39 17.27 16.71 25.60
C PRO A 39 17.62 15.46 26.42
N VAL A 40 17.21 15.41 27.70
CA VAL A 40 17.48 14.32 28.62
C VAL A 40 16.18 13.98 29.34
N MET A 41 15.75 12.72 29.24
CA MET A 41 14.71 12.20 30.14
C MET A 41 15.19 12.40 31.58
N ALA A 42 14.32 12.90 32.45
CA ALA A 42 14.59 12.83 33.88
C ALA A 42 14.98 11.38 34.24
N PRO A 43 16.00 11.17 35.08
CA PRO A 43 16.36 9.85 35.54
C PRO A 43 15.10 9.12 35.97
N ARG A 44 14.85 7.96 35.36
CA ARG A 44 13.71 7.14 35.72
C ARG A 44 13.80 6.88 37.22
N ASP A 45 12.73 7.17 37.95
CA ASP A 45 12.65 6.88 39.37
C ASP A 45 12.83 5.37 39.57
N LEU A 46 14.01 4.99 40.07
CA LEU A 46 14.39 3.61 40.29
C LEU A 46 13.58 3.02 41.46
N ASP A 47 13.06 3.86 42.35
CA ASP A 47 12.18 3.43 43.45
C ASP A 47 10.78 3.02 42.92
N TYR A 48 10.45 3.43 41.69
CA TYR A 48 9.22 3.02 40.98
C TYR A 48 9.43 1.78 40.08
N ILE A 49 10.67 1.29 39.96
CA ILE A 49 10.97 0.02 39.31
C ILE A 49 10.87 -1.07 40.38
N PRO A 50 9.93 -2.04 40.27
CA PRO A 50 9.89 -3.15 41.21
C PRO A 50 11.21 -3.91 41.16
N GLU A 51 11.97 -3.91 42.26
CA GLU A 51 13.17 -4.75 42.37
C GLU A 51 12.76 -6.22 42.30
N MET A 52 13.28 -6.95 41.31
CA MET A 52 13.23 -8.41 41.31
C MET A 52 14.25 -8.91 42.34
N VAL A 53 13.80 -9.05 43.59
CA VAL A 53 14.61 -9.60 44.68
C VAL A 53 14.81 -11.10 44.45
N GLY A 54 15.91 -11.45 43.79
CA GLY A 54 16.65 -12.70 44.00
C GLY A 54 15.94 -14.05 43.78
N GLY A 55 14.71 -14.10 43.24
CA GLY A 55 14.01 -15.33 42.83
C GLY A 55 13.85 -16.42 43.91
N LYS A 56 14.11 -16.11 45.18
CA LYS A 56 14.16 -17.06 46.31
C LYS A 56 13.16 -16.75 47.42
N GLU A 57 12.47 -15.62 47.36
CA GLU A 57 11.33 -15.37 48.26
C GLU A 57 10.12 -16.18 47.83
N ALA A 58 9.33 -16.65 48.81
CA ALA A 58 8.05 -17.28 48.53
C ALA A 58 7.16 -16.24 47.83
N GLN A 59 6.78 -16.51 46.57
CA GLN A 59 5.86 -15.67 45.81
C GLN A 59 4.61 -15.41 46.68
N PRO A 60 4.31 -14.15 47.08
CA PRO A 60 3.13 -13.86 47.89
C PRO A 60 1.84 -14.17 47.12
N ALA A 61 1.91 -14.31 45.80
CA ALA A 61 0.88 -14.89 44.96
C ALA A 61 1.20 -16.37 44.73
N GLY A 62 0.36 -17.27 45.27
CA GLY A 62 0.40 -18.70 44.96
C GLY A 62 0.28 -19.00 43.46
N ALA A 63 0.26 -20.29 43.09
CA ALA A 63 0.20 -20.77 41.70
C ALA A 63 -0.76 -19.94 40.84
N HIS A 64 -0.22 -19.15 39.91
CA HIS A 64 -0.91 -18.22 38.98
C HIS A 64 -2.41 -18.12 39.23
N ILE A 65 -2.82 -17.46 40.31
CA ILE A 65 -4.23 -17.19 40.53
C ILE A 65 -4.54 -16.07 39.55
N HIS A 66 -5.11 -16.48 38.41
CA HIS A 66 -5.85 -15.64 37.50
C HIS A 66 -6.78 -14.74 38.32
N ASP A 67 -6.34 -13.50 38.58
CA ASP A 67 -7.16 -12.48 39.22
C ASP A 67 -8.48 -12.41 38.46
N ARG A 68 -9.61 -12.67 39.12
CA ARG A 68 -10.93 -12.70 38.47
C ARG A 68 -11.33 -11.34 37.88
N ALA A 69 -10.79 -10.23 38.39
CA ALA A 69 -10.95 -8.92 37.76
C ALA A 69 -10.13 -8.78 36.46
N ARG A 70 -8.98 -9.47 36.35
CA ARG A 70 -8.16 -9.56 35.13
C ARG A 70 -8.55 -10.71 34.19
N THR A 71 -9.20 -11.76 34.68
CA THR A 71 -9.56 -12.99 33.94
C THR A 71 -11.04 -13.17 33.67
N GLY A 72 -11.88 -12.30 34.23
CA GLY A 72 -13.20 -11.98 33.69
C GLY A 72 -13.15 -11.18 32.39
N THR A 73 -11.97 -10.76 31.93
CA THR A 73 -11.82 -9.99 30.69
C THR A 73 -11.97 -10.88 29.46
N SER A 74 -12.49 -10.30 28.37
CA SER A 74 -12.57 -10.92 27.05
C SER A 74 -11.24 -10.86 26.29
N VAL A 75 -10.27 -10.08 26.78
CA VAL A 75 -8.97 -9.83 26.12
C VAL A 75 -8.09 -11.08 26.15
N GLY A 76 -7.50 -11.44 25.01
CA GLY A 76 -6.59 -12.58 24.86
C GLY A 76 -7.28 -13.95 24.75
N LYS A 77 -8.60 -14.03 24.89
CA LYS A 77 -9.35 -15.28 24.76
C LYS A 77 -9.72 -15.56 23.29
N PRO A 78 -9.72 -16.83 22.84
CA PRO A 78 -10.29 -17.22 21.55
C PRO A 78 -11.78 -16.89 21.52
N THR A 79 -12.12 -15.74 20.94
CA THR A 79 -13.49 -15.22 20.89
C THR A 79 -13.88 -15.11 19.42
N ALA A 80 -15.06 -15.61 19.07
CA ALA A 80 -15.60 -15.46 17.72
C ALA A 80 -15.72 -13.97 17.37
N LEU A 81 -15.47 -13.63 16.10
CA LEU A 81 -15.67 -12.27 15.63
C LEU A 81 -17.14 -11.88 15.80
N VAL A 82 -17.41 -10.63 16.20
CA VAL A 82 -18.78 -10.12 16.43
C VAL A 82 -19.67 -10.21 15.20
N ASP A 83 -19.07 -10.25 14.01
CA ASP A 83 -19.71 -10.30 12.71
C ASP A 83 -19.65 -11.70 12.06
N SER A 84 -19.19 -12.72 12.80
CA SER A 84 -18.98 -14.08 12.28
C SER A 84 -20.29 -14.77 11.88
N ASN A 85 -21.35 -14.62 12.68
CA ASN A 85 -22.65 -15.24 12.40
C ASN A 85 -23.17 -14.83 11.02
N ALA A 86 -23.17 -13.53 10.70
CA ALA A 86 -23.62 -13.05 9.40
C ALA A 86 -22.81 -13.65 8.23
N LYS A 87 -21.50 -13.83 8.40
CA LYS A 87 -20.62 -14.42 7.38
C LYS A 87 -20.92 -15.90 7.16
N VAL A 88 -21.07 -16.68 8.23
CA VAL A 88 -21.27 -18.14 8.11
C VAL A 88 -22.68 -18.54 7.70
N THR A 89 -23.67 -17.65 7.88
CA THR A 89 -25.06 -17.88 7.45
C THR A 89 -25.40 -17.25 6.10
N GLY A 90 -24.45 -16.58 5.43
CA GLY A 90 -24.69 -15.88 4.16
C GLY A 90 -25.58 -14.63 4.31
N GLN A 91 -25.68 -14.07 5.52
CA GLN A 91 -26.46 -12.86 5.81
C GLN A 91 -25.62 -11.57 5.79
N ALA A 92 -24.29 -11.70 5.66
CA ALA A 92 -23.39 -10.58 5.45
C ALA A 92 -23.56 -10.02 4.03
N TRP A 93 -23.90 -8.72 3.91
CA TRP A 93 -24.01 -8.05 2.62
C TRP A 93 -22.67 -7.44 2.21
N TYR A 94 -22.04 -8.05 1.20
CA TYR A 94 -20.85 -7.56 0.54
C TYR A 94 -21.18 -6.49 -0.51
N GLY A 95 -20.17 -5.93 -1.18
CA GLY A 95 -20.37 -4.82 -2.13
C GLY A 95 -21.40 -5.13 -3.22
N ASP A 96 -21.29 -6.30 -3.85
CA ASP A 96 -22.19 -6.75 -4.91
C ASP A 96 -23.47 -7.43 -4.41
N ASP A 97 -23.70 -7.56 -3.09
CA ASP A 97 -24.97 -8.09 -2.56
C ASP A 97 -26.03 -7.00 -2.39
N VAL A 98 -25.62 -5.73 -2.39
CA VAL A 98 -26.52 -4.59 -2.24
C VAL A 98 -27.44 -4.51 -3.45
N ARG A 99 -28.75 -4.52 -3.20
CA ARG A 99 -29.79 -4.37 -4.23
C ARG A 99 -30.70 -3.20 -3.88
N LEU A 100 -30.75 -2.20 -4.74
CA LEU A 100 -31.65 -1.07 -4.60
C LEU A 100 -32.82 -1.15 -5.59
N PRO A 101 -34.03 -0.69 -5.22
CA PRO A 101 -35.16 -0.68 -6.14
C PRO A 101 -34.86 0.13 -7.40
N ASN A 102 -35.15 -0.46 -8.57
CA ASN A 102 -34.89 0.14 -9.89
C ASN A 102 -33.41 0.45 -10.16
N GLU A 103 -32.47 -0.29 -9.54
CA GLU A 103 -31.06 -0.18 -9.91
C GLU A 103 -30.81 -0.60 -11.36
N VAL A 104 -29.81 0.01 -11.98
CA VAL A 104 -29.40 -0.22 -13.36
C VAL A 104 -27.92 -0.60 -13.41
N ILE A 105 -27.49 -1.20 -14.53
CA ILE A 105 -26.17 -1.78 -14.67
C ILE A 105 -25.22 -0.77 -15.27
N GLY A 106 -24.15 -0.45 -14.53
CA GLY A 106 -23.05 0.36 -15.01
C GLY A 106 -21.91 -0.52 -15.56
N LYS A 107 -21.35 -0.15 -16.70
CA LYS A 107 -20.14 -0.73 -17.29
C LYS A 107 -19.16 0.36 -17.70
N ILE A 108 -17.88 -0.01 -17.80
CA ILE A 108 -16.77 0.91 -18.03
C ILE A 108 -16.08 0.53 -19.34
N LEU A 109 -15.94 1.49 -20.24
CA LEU A 109 -15.06 1.38 -21.39
C LEU A 109 -13.62 1.58 -20.94
N ARG A 110 -12.76 0.64 -21.29
CA ARG A 110 -11.35 0.64 -20.91
C ARG A 110 -10.45 0.85 -22.12
N SER A 111 -9.29 1.45 -21.89
CA SER A 111 -8.32 1.69 -22.95
C SER A 111 -7.69 0.39 -23.44
N PRO A 112 -7.62 0.17 -24.76
CA PRO A 112 -6.84 -0.92 -25.34
C PRO A 112 -5.34 -0.57 -25.46
N HIS A 113 -4.92 0.65 -25.12
CA HIS A 113 -3.56 1.13 -25.31
C HIS A 113 -2.81 1.32 -24.00
N HIS A 114 -1.51 1.04 -24.00
CA HIS A 114 -0.64 1.29 -22.84
C HIS A 114 -0.36 2.77 -22.63
N TYR A 115 -0.29 3.55 -23.71
CA TYR A 115 -0.10 4.99 -23.63
C TYR A 115 -0.67 5.65 -24.89
N ALA A 116 -1.61 6.57 -24.73
CA ALA A 116 -2.15 7.33 -25.85
C ALA A 116 -2.79 8.64 -25.39
N LYS A 117 -2.84 9.64 -26.27
CA LYS A 117 -3.68 10.82 -26.10
C LYS A 117 -5.07 10.51 -26.64
N ILE A 118 -6.11 10.94 -25.94
CA ILE A 118 -7.49 10.88 -26.42
C ILE A 118 -7.70 12.12 -27.29
N LYS A 119 -8.02 11.93 -28.58
CA LYS A 119 -8.32 13.02 -29.51
C LYS A 119 -9.79 13.39 -29.48
N SER A 120 -10.65 12.38 -29.49
CA SER A 120 -12.10 12.54 -29.45
C SER A 120 -12.75 11.27 -28.90
N ILE A 121 -13.93 11.42 -28.30
CA ILE A 121 -14.81 10.33 -27.89
C ILE A 121 -16.20 10.67 -28.43
N ASP A 122 -16.69 9.89 -29.40
CA ASP A 122 -18.08 9.96 -29.83
C ASP A 122 -18.93 8.95 -29.05
N THR A 123 -20.00 9.46 -28.45
CA THR A 123 -20.96 8.71 -27.63
C THR A 123 -22.35 8.63 -28.27
N SER A 124 -22.55 9.25 -29.45
CA SER A 124 -23.85 9.41 -30.09
C SER A 124 -24.57 8.07 -30.33
N LYS A 125 -23.84 7.04 -30.79
CA LYS A 125 -24.37 5.69 -30.99
C LYS A 125 -24.72 4.99 -29.68
N VAL A 126 -23.93 5.23 -28.63
CA VAL A 126 -24.15 4.68 -27.30
C VAL A 126 -25.40 5.28 -26.68
N GLU A 127 -25.55 6.62 -26.76
CA GLU A 127 -26.70 7.34 -26.24
C GLU A 127 -28.00 7.01 -27.01
N ALA A 128 -27.90 6.69 -28.30
CA ALA A 128 -29.04 6.29 -29.13
C ALA A 128 -29.49 4.83 -28.91
N LEU A 129 -28.70 3.99 -28.23
CA LEU A 129 -29.02 2.58 -28.03
C LEU A 129 -30.22 2.42 -27.07
N PRO A 130 -31.31 1.75 -27.47
CA PRO A 130 -32.45 1.54 -26.58
C PRO A 130 -32.05 0.80 -25.30
N GLY A 131 -32.43 1.36 -24.15
CA GLY A 131 -32.11 0.80 -22.83
C GLY A 131 -30.86 1.41 -22.18
N VAL A 132 -30.08 2.23 -22.89
CA VAL A 132 -29.07 3.11 -22.28
C VAL A 132 -29.77 4.31 -21.63
N LEU A 133 -29.36 4.62 -20.40
CA LEU A 133 -29.97 5.68 -19.59
C LEU A 133 -29.01 6.83 -19.30
N ALA A 134 -27.71 6.56 -19.26
CA ALA A 134 -26.69 7.59 -19.10
C ALA A 134 -25.36 7.10 -19.67
N VAL A 135 -24.61 8.02 -20.25
CA VAL A 135 -23.21 7.85 -20.66
C VAL A 135 -22.38 8.92 -19.97
N ALA A 136 -21.15 8.61 -19.58
CA ALA A 136 -20.21 9.58 -19.02
C ALA A 136 -18.79 9.37 -19.56
N THR A 137 -18.06 10.47 -19.71
CA THR A 137 -16.67 10.53 -20.18
C THR A 137 -15.83 11.38 -19.24
N GLY A 138 -14.52 11.53 -19.50
CA GLY A 138 -13.66 12.46 -18.74
C GLY A 138 -14.17 13.91 -18.73
N ALA A 139 -14.98 14.32 -19.71
CA ALA A 139 -15.56 15.67 -19.75
C ALA A 139 -16.61 15.90 -18.65
N ASP A 140 -17.26 14.85 -18.14
CA ASP A 140 -18.26 14.96 -17.07
C ASP A 140 -17.62 15.22 -15.69
N SER A 141 -16.33 14.91 -15.52
CA SER A 141 -15.58 15.22 -14.31
C SER A 141 -14.07 15.29 -14.58
N PRO A 142 -13.54 16.49 -14.85
CA PRO A 142 -12.11 16.69 -15.11
C PRO A 142 -11.29 16.84 -13.81
N HIS A 143 -11.90 16.67 -12.64
CA HIS A 143 -11.22 16.89 -11.36
C HIS A 143 -10.33 15.71 -10.99
N GLN A 144 -9.10 16.03 -10.58
CA GLN A 144 -8.13 15.03 -10.14
C GLN A 144 -8.36 14.60 -8.69
N PHE A 145 -8.15 13.31 -8.42
CA PHE A 145 -8.09 12.76 -7.08
C PHE A 145 -6.81 11.94 -6.88
N GLY A 146 -6.58 11.56 -5.63
CA GLY A 146 -5.52 10.66 -5.21
C GLY A 146 -5.67 10.36 -3.73
N VAL A 147 -5.15 9.22 -3.29
CA VAL A 147 -5.24 8.83 -1.87
C VAL A 147 -4.43 9.78 -0.96
N LEU A 148 -3.34 10.34 -1.48
CA LEU A 148 -2.50 11.30 -0.77
C LEU A 148 -2.79 12.73 -1.27
N PRO A 149 -2.96 13.71 -0.36
CA PRO A 149 -3.18 15.10 -0.76
C PRO A 149 -2.05 15.69 -1.60
N VAL A 150 -0.83 15.19 -1.43
CA VAL A 150 0.37 15.66 -2.13
C VAL A 150 0.51 15.13 -3.55
N THR A 151 -0.31 14.15 -3.96
CA THR A 151 -0.27 13.61 -5.32
C THR A 151 -1.68 13.18 -5.74
N LYS A 152 -2.31 14.03 -6.56
CA LYS A 152 -3.59 13.77 -7.19
C LYS A 152 -3.35 13.71 -8.70
N ASP A 153 -3.25 12.50 -9.23
CA ASP A 153 -2.86 12.26 -10.62
C ASP A 153 -3.86 11.39 -11.38
N GLU A 154 -4.99 11.06 -10.76
CA GLU A 154 -6.06 10.24 -11.32
C GLU A 154 -7.33 11.04 -11.56
N HIS A 155 -8.12 10.59 -12.54
CA HIS A 155 -9.46 11.09 -12.84
C HIS A 155 -10.45 9.94 -12.75
N ALA A 156 -11.75 10.23 -12.60
CA ALA A 156 -12.79 9.20 -12.67
C ALA A 156 -12.76 8.44 -14.00
N MET A 157 -12.51 9.19 -15.09
CA MET A 157 -12.30 8.70 -16.44
C MET A 157 -11.21 9.55 -17.10
N ALA A 158 -10.43 8.97 -18.00
CA ALA A 158 -9.33 9.62 -18.69
C ALA A 158 -9.82 10.86 -19.43
N VAL A 159 -9.13 11.99 -19.20
CA VAL A 159 -9.43 13.27 -19.84
C VAL A 159 -8.54 13.47 -21.08
N GLU A 160 -7.23 13.58 -20.86
CA GLU A 160 -6.28 13.87 -21.94
C GLU A 160 -5.56 12.63 -22.47
N LYS A 161 -5.27 11.69 -21.57
CA LYS A 161 -4.40 10.55 -21.83
C LYS A 161 -4.87 9.32 -21.07
N VAL A 162 -4.71 8.18 -21.72
CA VAL A 162 -4.72 6.85 -21.11
C VAL A 162 -3.29 6.45 -20.78
N ARG A 163 -3.03 5.93 -19.59
CA ARG A 163 -1.67 5.74 -19.05
C ARG A 163 -1.27 4.28 -18.87
N HIS A 164 -2.19 3.35 -19.04
CA HIS A 164 -1.91 1.92 -19.10
C HIS A 164 -3.07 1.21 -19.81
N VAL A 165 -2.83 -0.03 -20.25
CA VAL A 165 -3.93 -0.88 -20.75
C VAL A 165 -4.93 -1.13 -19.63
N GLY A 166 -6.22 -0.94 -19.91
CA GLY A 166 -7.27 -1.06 -18.91
C GLY A 166 -7.63 0.24 -18.17
N ASP A 167 -6.95 1.36 -18.46
CA ASP A 167 -7.28 2.69 -17.92
C ASP A 167 -8.73 3.08 -18.32
N LEU A 168 -9.45 3.77 -17.44
CA LEU A 168 -10.88 4.01 -17.61
C LEU A 168 -11.11 5.18 -18.57
N VAL A 169 -11.88 5.00 -19.63
CA VAL A 169 -12.06 6.02 -20.69
C VAL A 169 -13.45 6.64 -20.64
N ALA A 170 -14.47 5.80 -20.49
CA ALA A 170 -15.87 6.21 -20.43
C ALA A 170 -16.67 5.19 -19.61
N SER A 171 -17.92 5.52 -19.28
CA SER A 171 -18.83 4.61 -18.60
C SER A 171 -20.26 4.79 -19.09
N VAL A 172 -21.06 3.74 -18.96
CA VAL A 172 -22.46 3.69 -19.39
C VAL A 172 -23.32 3.03 -18.33
N ALA A 173 -24.54 3.51 -18.14
CA ALA A 173 -25.59 2.88 -17.35
C ALA A 173 -26.75 2.45 -18.26
N ALA A 174 -27.13 1.17 -18.18
CA ALA A 174 -28.21 0.59 -18.97
C ALA A 174 -29.14 -0.29 -18.11
N VAL A 175 -30.34 -0.56 -18.62
CA VAL A 175 -31.40 -1.31 -17.91
C VAL A 175 -31.02 -2.75 -17.55
N ASP A 176 -30.07 -3.34 -18.26
CA ASP A 176 -29.55 -4.68 -18.02
C ASP A 176 -28.10 -4.81 -18.50
N GLU A 177 -27.46 -5.93 -18.14
CA GLU A 177 -26.05 -6.18 -18.46
C GLU A 177 -25.81 -6.40 -19.95
N ALA A 178 -26.74 -7.03 -20.68
CA ALA A 178 -26.58 -7.30 -22.11
C ALA A 178 -26.53 -5.98 -22.91
N THR A 179 -27.46 -5.07 -22.61
CA THR A 179 -27.49 -3.72 -23.19
C THR A 179 -26.26 -2.92 -22.80
N ALA A 180 -25.81 -3.00 -21.54
CA ALA A 180 -24.61 -2.30 -21.09
C ALA A 180 -23.33 -2.80 -21.81
N MET A 181 -23.23 -4.10 -22.07
CA MET A 181 -22.11 -4.69 -22.81
C MET A 181 -22.14 -4.31 -24.29
N GLU A 182 -23.32 -4.33 -24.92
CA GLU A 182 -23.46 -3.88 -26.32
C GLU A 182 -23.12 -2.39 -26.46
N ALA A 183 -23.53 -1.57 -25.49
CA ALA A 183 -23.17 -0.15 -25.44
C ALA A 183 -21.65 0.09 -25.44
N LEU A 184 -20.85 -0.78 -24.82
CA LEU A 184 -19.39 -0.67 -24.84
C LEU A 184 -18.81 -0.80 -26.26
N ASN A 185 -19.44 -1.58 -27.14
CA ASN A 185 -18.99 -1.79 -28.52
C ASN A 185 -19.29 -0.59 -29.44
N LEU A 186 -20.15 0.33 -29.00
CA LEU A 186 -20.62 1.47 -29.80
C LEU A 186 -19.84 2.76 -29.54
N PHE A 187 -18.93 2.78 -28.56
CA PHE A 187 -18.04 3.92 -28.36
C PHE A 187 -17.02 4.02 -29.49
N GLU A 188 -16.91 5.22 -30.07
CA GLU A 188 -15.86 5.52 -31.04
C GLU A 188 -14.85 6.46 -30.38
N VAL A 189 -13.65 5.95 -30.11
CA VAL A 189 -12.58 6.72 -29.48
C VAL A 189 -11.40 6.83 -30.42
N GLU A 190 -11.02 8.06 -30.74
CA GLU A 190 -9.84 8.34 -31.54
C GLU A 190 -8.63 8.56 -30.63
N TYR A 191 -7.57 7.78 -30.87
CA TYR A 191 -6.33 7.83 -30.10
C TYR A 191 -5.15 8.26 -30.96
N GLU A 192 -4.27 9.10 -30.40
CA GLU A 192 -2.88 9.20 -30.85
C GLU A 192 -2.03 8.32 -29.93
N VAL A 193 -1.62 7.16 -30.44
CA VAL A 193 -0.81 6.19 -29.68
C VAL A 193 0.60 6.76 -29.45
N LEU A 194 1.06 6.68 -28.21
CA LEU A 194 2.37 7.12 -27.77
C LEU A 194 3.24 5.90 -27.41
N GLU A 195 4.56 6.09 -27.39
CA GLU A 195 5.50 5.03 -27.00
C GLU A 195 5.44 4.78 -25.49
N PRO A 196 5.06 3.58 -25.02
CA PRO A 196 4.94 3.28 -23.60
C PRO A 196 6.31 3.03 -22.93
N VAL A 197 6.41 3.45 -21.66
CA VAL A 197 7.57 3.21 -20.80
C VAL A 197 7.28 2.02 -19.88
N PHE A 198 7.87 0.85 -20.16
CA PHE A 198 7.70 -0.35 -19.33
C PHE A 198 8.87 -0.64 -18.37
N ASP A 199 10.08 -0.25 -18.77
CA ASP A 199 11.29 -0.39 -17.97
C ASP A 199 11.40 0.82 -17.03
N PRO A 200 11.40 0.62 -15.70
CA PRO A 200 11.52 1.72 -14.75
C PRO A 200 12.83 2.51 -14.90
N LYS A 201 13.91 1.93 -15.44
CA LYS A 201 15.17 2.65 -15.66
C LYS A 201 15.02 3.77 -16.68
N LYS A 202 14.27 3.52 -17.76
CA LYS A 202 13.93 4.56 -18.76
C LYS A 202 13.10 5.70 -18.15
N GLY A 203 12.35 5.42 -17.08
CA GLY A 203 11.60 6.44 -16.35
C GLY A 203 12.47 7.48 -15.63
N LEU A 204 13.78 7.21 -15.46
CA LEU A 204 14.75 8.13 -14.88
C LEU A 204 15.28 9.16 -15.89
N GLU A 205 15.14 8.88 -17.19
CA GLU A 205 15.59 9.72 -18.28
C GLU A 205 14.58 10.84 -18.55
N ASP A 206 15.06 11.95 -19.11
CA ASP A 206 14.18 13.04 -19.54
C ASP A 206 13.36 12.63 -20.77
N THR A 207 12.10 13.05 -20.82
CA THR A 207 11.21 12.85 -21.97
C THR A 207 10.40 14.10 -22.25
N ASP A 208 10.17 14.40 -23.54
CA ASP A 208 9.30 15.50 -23.93
C ASP A 208 7.82 15.22 -23.64
N GLU A 209 7.45 13.95 -23.48
CA GLU A 209 6.06 13.52 -23.28
C GLU A 209 5.91 12.63 -22.02
N PRO A 210 6.13 13.20 -20.81
CA PRO A 210 6.03 12.44 -19.56
C PRO A 210 4.61 11.93 -19.32
N ILE A 211 4.50 10.79 -18.62
CA ILE A 211 3.23 10.13 -18.28
C ILE A 211 2.33 11.09 -17.49
N HIS A 212 2.95 11.88 -16.60
CA HIS A 212 2.29 12.92 -15.83
C HIS A 212 2.99 14.26 -16.01
N TRP A 213 2.23 15.25 -16.45
CA TRP A 213 2.69 16.63 -16.43
C TRP A 213 2.66 17.15 -14.99
N ARG A 214 3.81 17.64 -14.51
CA ARG A 214 3.93 18.17 -13.15
C ARG A 214 3.84 19.69 -13.07
N GLY A 215 3.48 20.37 -14.17
CA GLY A 215 3.35 21.82 -14.18
C GLY A 215 4.63 22.57 -14.55
N LYS A 216 4.45 23.85 -14.88
CA LYS A 216 5.49 24.75 -15.40
C LYS A 216 6.75 24.89 -14.51
N TYR A 217 6.59 24.71 -13.20
CA TYR A 217 7.67 24.89 -12.22
C TYR A 217 8.41 23.59 -11.89
N HIS A 218 7.96 22.46 -12.41
CA HIS A 218 8.71 21.21 -12.32
C HIS A 218 9.71 21.13 -13.46
N LEU A 219 10.98 21.42 -13.16
CA LEU A 219 12.07 21.46 -14.12
C LEU A 219 12.47 20.08 -14.68
N ALA A 220 12.15 19.00 -13.96
CA ALA A 220 12.48 17.64 -14.37
C ALA A 220 11.45 17.13 -15.39
N ARG A 221 11.94 16.71 -16.55
CA ARG A 221 11.16 16.10 -17.65
C ARG A 221 11.07 14.57 -17.53
N THR A 222 11.48 14.03 -16.38
CA THR A 222 11.51 12.60 -16.10
C THR A 222 10.16 12.05 -15.63
N ASN A 223 9.98 10.72 -15.70
CA ASN A 223 8.85 10.02 -15.08
C ASN A 223 9.06 9.70 -13.59
N VAL A 224 9.96 10.40 -12.90
CA VAL A 224 10.20 10.20 -11.45
C VAL A 224 9.07 10.84 -10.64
N GLN A 225 8.32 10.00 -9.92
CA GLN A 225 7.32 10.49 -8.95
C GLN A 225 8.03 11.07 -7.72
N LYS A 226 8.91 10.27 -7.11
CA LYS A 226 9.55 10.59 -5.83
C LYS A 226 10.98 10.08 -5.80
N ARG A 227 11.90 10.95 -5.35
CA ARG A 227 13.22 10.56 -4.85
C ARG A 227 13.23 10.64 -3.33
N VAL A 228 13.91 9.72 -2.69
CA VAL A 228 14.11 9.65 -1.24
C VAL A 228 15.59 9.50 -0.98
N PHE A 229 16.11 10.30 -0.06
CA PHE A 229 17.45 10.19 0.48
C PHE A 229 17.33 10.13 2.00
N GLN A 230 17.90 9.11 2.61
CA GLN A 230 17.94 8.94 4.07
C GLN A 230 19.36 8.56 4.46
N GLU A 231 19.93 9.24 5.44
CA GLU A 231 21.26 8.95 5.94
C GLU A 231 21.36 9.27 7.44
N PHE A 232 22.05 8.42 8.18
CA PHE A 232 22.47 8.69 9.56
C PHE A 232 23.70 7.85 9.93
N GLY A 233 24.35 8.21 11.04
CA GLY A 233 25.46 7.46 11.60
C GLY A 233 26.81 7.77 10.94
N ASP A 234 27.83 7.01 11.32
CA ASP A 234 29.20 7.22 10.85
C ASP A 234 29.47 6.35 9.61
N ARG A 235 29.70 6.99 8.45
CA ARG A 235 29.94 6.31 7.18
C ARG A 235 31.28 5.57 7.14
N SER A 236 32.25 5.91 7.99
CA SER A 236 33.54 5.20 8.03
C SER A 236 33.40 3.74 8.50
N LEU A 237 32.34 3.43 9.25
CA LEU A 237 32.06 2.08 9.78
C LEU A 237 31.78 1.02 8.69
N VAL A 238 31.45 1.44 7.46
CA VAL A 238 31.16 0.53 6.34
C VAL A 238 32.33 0.37 5.36
N GLU A 239 33.46 1.05 5.59
CA GLU A 239 34.62 1.03 4.69
C GLU A 239 35.52 -0.20 4.89
N THR A 240 35.72 -0.63 6.14
CA THR A 240 36.60 -1.75 6.51
C THR A 240 35.89 -2.84 7.32
N PRO A 241 34.89 -3.53 6.72
CA PRO A 241 34.09 -4.50 7.44
C PRO A 241 34.85 -5.82 7.68
N SER A 242 34.52 -6.51 8.78
CA SER A 242 34.98 -7.90 9.02
C SER A 242 34.11 -8.94 8.32
N ALA A 243 32.85 -8.60 8.06
CA ALA A 243 31.95 -9.37 7.19
C ALA A 243 31.05 -8.43 6.40
N SER A 244 30.67 -8.84 5.19
CA SER A 244 29.79 -8.05 4.34
C SER A 244 28.92 -8.91 3.46
N SER A 245 27.71 -8.43 3.19
CA SER A 245 26.80 -8.99 2.18
C SER A 245 26.55 -7.91 1.13
N HIS A 246 26.53 -8.30 -0.14
CA HIS A 246 26.18 -7.41 -1.25
C HIS A 246 25.37 -8.17 -2.30
N GLY A 247 24.14 -7.71 -2.54
CA GLY A 247 23.23 -8.37 -3.48
C GLY A 247 22.40 -7.40 -4.29
N LYS A 248 22.15 -7.77 -5.55
CA LYS A 248 21.19 -7.11 -6.45
C LYS A 248 19.95 -7.97 -6.59
N TRP A 249 18.81 -7.41 -6.25
CA TRP A 249 17.55 -8.11 -6.11
C TRP A 249 16.53 -7.60 -7.13
N ASN A 250 15.89 -8.52 -7.82
CA ASN A 250 14.76 -8.24 -8.71
C ASN A 250 13.49 -8.82 -8.07
N MET A 251 12.65 -7.95 -7.54
CA MET A 251 11.40 -8.33 -6.89
C MET A 251 10.23 -8.16 -7.85
N ALA A 252 9.47 -9.23 -8.09
CA ALA A 252 8.27 -9.18 -8.91
C ALA A 252 7.15 -8.36 -8.25
N GLY A 253 6.29 -7.76 -9.07
CA GLY A 253 5.03 -7.18 -8.61
C GLY A 253 4.05 -8.28 -8.20
N VAL A 254 3.22 -8.02 -7.19
CA VAL A 254 2.27 -9.02 -6.67
C VAL A 254 0.91 -8.37 -6.44
N HIS A 255 -0.14 -9.02 -6.92
CA HIS A 255 -1.53 -8.62 -6.70
C HIS A 255 -2.09 -9.21 -5.39
N HIS A 256 -3.06 -8.56 -4.76
CA HIS A 256 -3.56 -8.91 -3.42
C HIS A 256 -4.32 -10.24 -3.33
N GLY A 257 -4.95 -10.65 -4.43
CA GLY A 257 -5.66 -11.93 -4.51
C GLY A 257 -6.89 -12.06 -3.59
N PHE A 258 -7.52 -10.94 -3.20
CA PHE A 258 -8.78 -10.99 -2.45
C PHE A 258 -9.91 -11.58 -3.31
N THR A 259 -10.83 -12.33 -2.67
CA THR A 259 -11.84 -13.12 -3.36
C THR A 259 -13.03 -12.31 -3.84
N GLU A 260 -13.43 -11.26 -3.11
CA GLU A 260 -14.50 -10.35 -3.53
C GLU A 260 -13.95 -9.30 -4.51
N PRO A 261 -14.41 -9.24 -5.77
CA PRO A 261 -14.04 -8.18 -6.71
C PRO A 261 -14.36 -6.76 -6.19
N HIS A 262 -13.97 -5.75 -6.95
CA HIS A 262 -14.45 -4.40 -6.71
C HIS A 262 -15.92 -4.31 -7.11
N ALA A 263 -16.72 -3.66 -6.28
CA ALA A 263 -18.15 -3.50 -6.49
C ALA A 263 -18.61 -2.21 -5.84
N VAL A 264 -19.60 -1.56 -6.43
CA VAL A 264 -20.18 -0.34 -5.88
C VAL A 264 -21.63 -0.21 -6.33
N VAL A 265 -22.48 0.30 -5.42
CA VAL A 265 -23.82 0.78 -5.76
C VAL A 265 -23.90 2.25 -5.36
N ALA A 266 -24.17 3.12 -6.32
CA ALA A 266 -24.39 4.54 -6.08
C ALA A 266 -25.86 4.88 -6.25
N HIS A 267 -26.41 5.70 -5.36
CA HIS A 267 -27.77 6.24 -5.48
C HIS A 267 -27.75 7.73 -5.19
N TRP A 268 -27.91 8.53 -6.25
CA TRP A 268 -28.15 9.96 -6.17
C TRP A 268 -29.65 10.20 -6.03
N ASP A 269 -30.08 10.63 -4.84
CA ASP A 269 -31.50 10.79 -4.54
C ASP A 269 -32.08 12.10 -5.11
N PRO A 270 -33.42 12.24 -5.19
CA PRO A 270 -34.07 13.46 -5.65
C PRO A 270 -33.81 14.71 -4.79
N ASN A 271 -33.33 14.55 -3.55
CA ASN A 271 -32.93 15.67 -2.69
C ASN A 271 -31.50 16.15 -2.97
N GLY A 272 -30.83 15.56 -3.97
CA GLY A 272 -29.48 15.92 -4.37
C GLY A 272 -28.40 15.32 -3.47
N ARG A 273 -28.68 14.20 -2.76
CA ARG A 273 -27.70 13.53 -1.90
C ARG A 273 -27.25 12.20 -2.49
N LEU A 274 -25.97 11.91 -2.38
CA LEU A 274 -25.36 10.66 -2.81
C LEU A 274 -25.28 9.68 -1.65
N GLN A 275 -25.82 8.47 -1.83
CA GLN A 275 -25.52 7.30 -1.01
C GLN A 275 -24.65 6.34 -1.82
N LEU A 276 -23.48 5.98 -1.31
CA LEU A 276 -22.55 5.06 -1.94
C LEU A 276 -22.33 3.83 -1.07
N TYR A 277 -22.58 2.64 -1.60
CA TYR A 277 -22.31 1.36 -0.94
C TYR A 277 -21.08 0.73 -1.59
N THR A 278 -20.00 0.54 -0.85
CA THR A 278 -18.72 0.04 -1.39
C THR A 278 -17.93 -0.76 -0.35
N PRO A 279 -17.25 -1.87 -0.72
CA PRO A 279 -16.44 -2.69 0.17
C PRO A 279 -15.04 -2.06 0.38
N GLN A 280 -15.00 -0.85 0.91
CA GLN A 280 -13.78 -0.07 1.14
C GLN A 280 -13.06 -0.38 2.46
N GLN A 281 -11.72 -0.26 2.48
CA GLN A 281 -10.94 -0.20 3.72
C GLN A 281 -10.80 1.24 4.24
N VAL A 282 -11.02 2.25 3.38
CA VAL A 282 -10.80 3.67 3.70
C VAL A 282 -12.00 4.57 3.29
N PRO A 283 -13.22 4.33 3.80
CA PRO A 283 -14.42 5.04 3.34
C PRO A 283 -14.32 6.57 3.42
N HIS A 284 -13.55 7.11 4.38
CA HIS A 284 -13.31 8.56 4.49
C HIS A 284 -12.44 9.13 3.35
N TYR A 285 -11.53 8.36 2.77
CA TYR A 285 -10.74 8.79 1.62
C TYR A 285 -11.59 8.79 0.36
N THR A 286 -12.40 7.75 0.15
CA THR A 286 -13.44 7.71 -0.90
C THR A 286 -14.38 8.90 -0.77
N HIS A 287 -14.86 9.21 0.44
CA HIS A 287 -15.75 10.36 0.68
C HIS A 287 -15.13 11.70 0.25
N ARG A 288 -13.86 11.94 0.59
CA ARG A 288 -13.12 13.16 0.18
C ARG A 288 -12.86 13.20 -1.32
N ALA A 289 -12.52 12.06 -1.92
CA ALA A 289 -12.29 11.95 -3.35
C ALA A 289 -13.58 12.22 -4.13
N LEU A 290 -14.70 11.61 -3.73
CA LEU A 290 -16.03 11.88 -4.30
C LEU A 290 -16.40 13.35 -4.21
N ALA A 291 -16.21 14.00 -3.06
CA ALA A 291 -16.52 15.43 -2.91
C ALA A 291 -15.71 16.30 -3.90
N THR A 292 -14.44 15.95 -4.12
CA THR A 292 -13.57 16.65 -5.08
C THR A 292 -14.00 16.38 -6.53
N VAL A 293 -14.30 15.13 -6.86
CA VAL A 293 -14.57 14.68 -8.23
C VAL A 293 -15.96 15.10 -8.70
N LEU A 294 -16.95 15.03 -7.81
CA LEU A 294 -18.34 15.36 -8.12
C LEU A 294 -18.64 16.86 -7.95
N ASP A 295 -17.67 17.62 -7.45
CA ASP A 295 -17.79 19.04 -7.08
C ASP A 295 -19.01 19.32 -6.19
N VAL A 296 -19.11 18.58 -5.09
CA VAL A 296 -20.18 18.74 -4.09
C VAL A 296 -19.63 18.71 -2.67
N PRO A 297 -20.24 19.43 -1.73
CA PRO A 297 -19.80 19.43 -0.34
C PRO A 297 -19.97 18.04 0.29
N MET A 298 -19.02 17.66 1.16
CA MET A 298 -18.99 16.34 1.79
C MET A 298 -20.30 15.96 2.51
N HIS A 299 -21.02 16.93 3.09
CA HIS A 299 -22.29 16.65 3.79
C HIS A 299 -23.43 16.19 2.86
N GLN A 300 -23.28 16.30 1.53
CA GLN A 300 -24.20 15.74 0.54
C GLN A 300 -23.87 14.29 0.16
N ILE A 301 -22.76 13.73 0.67
CA ILE A 301 -22.30 12.38 0.34
C ILE A 301 -22.30 11.54 1.62
N ASN A 302 -22.90 10.34 1.52
CA ASN A 302 -22.83 9.31 2.55
C ASN A 302 -22.16 8.06 1.97
N VAL A 303 -20.99 7.68 2.50
CA VAL A 303 -20.27 6.47 2.09
C VAL A 303 -20.54 5.37 3.13
N ILE A 304 -21.26 4.35 2.71
CA ILE A 304 -21.66 3.20 3.50
C ILE A 304 -20.72 2.04 3.17
N ARG A 305 -19.88 1.68 4.14
CA ARG A 305 -18.99 0.54 4.02
C ARG A 305 -19.77 -0.76 4.22
N THR A 306 -19.80 -1.61 3.20
CA THR A 306 -20.39 -2.96 3.25
C THR A 306 -19.48 -3.95 3.97
N PHE A 307 -19.86 -5.22 4.06
CA PHE A 307 -18.87 -6.26 4.36
C PHE A 307 -17.78 -6.27 3.28
N VAL A 308 -16.55 -6.58 3.68
CA VAL A 308 -15.37 -6.53 2.79
C VAL A 308 -14.76 -7.92 2.70
N GLY A 309 -14.79 -8.52 1.52
CA GLY A 309 -14.29 -9.86 1.21
C GLY A 309 -12.78 -9.86 0.92
N GLY A 310 -12.02 -9.28 1.84
CA GLY A 310 -10.57 -9.10 1.73
C GLY A 310 -10.18 -7.82 0.97
N GLY A 311 -8.96 -7.37 1.21
CA GLY A 311 -8.40 -6.18 0.57
C GLY A 311 -6.88 -6.16 0.62
N PHE A 312 -6.30 -6.41 1.81
CA PHE A 312 -4.84 -6.51 1.99
C PHE A 312 -4.05 -5.27 1.52
N GLY A 313 -4.71 -4.10 1.48
CA GLY A 313 -4.21 -2.84 0.92
C GLY A 313 -4.80 -2.50 -0.45
N GLY A 314 -5.30 -3.49 -1.19
CA GLY A 314 -5.87 -3.31 -2.52
C GLY A 314 -7.26 -2.69 -2.55
N LYS A 315 -7.88 -2.48 -1.38
CA LYS A 315 -9.09 -1.69 -1.21
C LYS A 315 -8.86 -0.49 -0.28
N SER A 316 -7.62 0.03 -0.22
CA SER A 316 -7.25 1.19 0.61
C SER A 316 -6.99 2.48 -0.17
N ASP A 317 -7.34 2.51 -1.46
CA ASP A 317 -7.39 3.72 -2.29
C ASP A 317 -8.85 4.10 -2.56
N PRO A 318 -9.17 5.39 -2.78
CA PRO A 318 -10.39 5.75 -3.50
C PRO A 318 -10.26 5.26 -4.95
N PHE A 319 -11.34 4.73 -5.53
CA PHE A 319 -11.27 4.16 -6.89
C PHE A 319 -12.18 4.85 -7.90
N PRO A 320 -11.73 4.95 -9.17
CA PRO A 320 -12.51 5.56 -10.25
C PRO A 320 -13.92 4.98 -10.45
N HIS A 321 -14.11 3.67 -10.27
CA HIS A 321 -15.43 3.04 -10.48
C HIS A 321 -16.49 3.54 -9.50
N GLU A 322 -16.10 3.93 -8.28
CA GLU A 322 -16.98 4.53 -7.29
C GLU A 322 -17.51 5.89 -7.76
N MET A 323 -16.63 6.66 -8.42
CA MET A 323 -16.96 7.96 -9.00
C MET A 323 -17.81 7.80 -10.27
N CYS A 324 -17.47 6.83 -11.14
CA CYS A 324 -18.25 6.52 -12.34
C CYS A 324 -19.69 6.16 -11.97
N ALA A 325 -19.89 5.27 -10.98
CA ALA A 325 -21.22 4.91 -10.51
C ALA A 325 -21.99 6.13 -9.98
N ALA A 326 -21.33 7.01 -9.23
CA ALA A 326 -21.95 8.24 -8.73
C ALA A 326 -22.34 9.22 -9.84
N ILE A 327 -21.47 9.43 -10.83
CA ILE A 327 -21.73 10.30 -12.00
C ILE A 327 -22.92 9.73 -12.80
N LEU A 328 -22.89 8.44 -13.12
CA LEU A 328 -23.97 7.77 -13.86
C LEU A 328 -25.29 7.80 -13.08
N SER A 329 -25.25 7.63 -11.76
CA SER A 329 -26.46 7.70 -10.93
C SER A 329 -27.06 9.10 -10.93
N ARG A 330 -26.21 10.14 -10.84
CA ARG A 330 -26.63 11.54 -10.96
C ARG A 330 -27.26 11.84 -12.31
N LYS A 331 -26.69 11.33 -13.41
CA LYS A 331 -27.17 11.57 -14.79
C LYS A 331 -28.47 10.82 -15.09
N SER A 332 -28.55 9.56 -14.69
CA SER A 332 -29.71 8.69 -14.98
C SER A 332 -30.89 8.91 -14.03
N GLY A 333 -30.65 9.48 -12.84
CA GLY A 333 -31.64 9.54 -11.76
C GLY A 333 -32.01 8.16 -11.20
N ARG A 334 -31.19 7.14 -11.46
CA ARG A 334 -31.37 5.75 -10.99
C ARG A 334 -30.20 5.34 -10.10
N PRO A 335 -30.40 4.40 -9.17
CA PRO A 335 -29.26 3.72 -8.55
C PRO A 335 -28.44 2.98 -9.62
N VAL A 336 -27.11 3.08 -9.57
CA VAL A 336 -26.21 2.44 -10.55
C VAL A 336 -25.28 1.48 -9.82
N ARG A 337 -25.28 0.22 -10.25
CA ARG A 337 -24.36 -0.81 -9.77
C ARG A 337 -23.24 -1.02 -10.77
N ILE A 338 -21.99 -0.96 -10.32
CA ILE A 338 -20.82 -1.36 -11.10
C ILE A 338 -20.10 -2.45 -10.31
N THR A 339 -19.94 -3.61 -10.94
CA THR A 339 -19.20 -4.74 -10.37
C THR A 339 -18.18 -5.21 -11.38
N PHE A 340 -16.94 -5.27 -10.93
CA PHE A 340 -15.83 -5.72 -11.74
C PHE A 340 -15.83 -7.23 -11.85
N ASP A 341 -15.47 -7.74 -13.02
CA ASP A 341 -14.98 -9.11 -13.12
C ASP A 341 -13.55 -9.24 -12.53
N ARG A 342 -13.00 -10.44 -12.59
CA ARG A 342 -11.66 -10.71 -12.03
C ARG A 342 -10.54 -10.05 -12.85
N GLU A 343 -10.68 -9.96 -14.17
CA GLU A 343 -9.68 -9.35 -15.05
C GLU A 343 -9.59 -7.84 -14.78
N GLU A 344 -10.74 -7.19 -14.60
CA GLU A 344 -10.86 -5.79 -14.23
C GLU A 344 -10.19 -5.44 -12.90
N VAL A 345 -10.20 -6.36 -11.95
CA VAL A 345 -9.46 -6.22 -10.69
C VAL A 345 -7.94 -6.18 -10.95
N TYR A 346 -7.42 -6.94 -11.91
CA TYR A 346 -5.99 -6.90 -12.26
C TYR A 346 -5.59 -5.63 -13.02
N TRP A 347 -6.46 -5.06 -13.85
CA TRP A 347 -6.18 -3.79 -14.52
C TRP A 347 -6.06 -2.61 -13.55
N ILE A 348 -6.81 -2.62 -12.44
CA ILE A 348 -6.72 -1.58 -11.42
C ILE A 348 -5.62 -1.83 -10.36
N ASN A 349 -5.18 -3.08 -10.23
CA ASN A 349 -4.01 -3.58 -9.48
C ASN A 349 -3.87 -3.04 -8.03
N ARG A 350 -3.19 -1.91 -7.84
CA ARG A 350 -2.69 -1.39 -6.54
C ARG A 350 -1.81 -2.33 -5.75
N GLY A 351 -1.29 -3.36 -6.41
CA GLY A 351 -0.46 -4.40 -5.82
C GLY A 351 0.89 -3.89 -5.33
N ARG A 352 1.69 -4.84 -4.84
CA ARG A 352 3.07 -4.57 -4.45
C ARG A 352 3.87 -4.14 -5.67
N HIS A 353 4.69 -3.12 -5.47
CA HIS A 353 5.56 -2.58 -6.48
C HIS A 353 6.63 -3.61 -6.88
N PRO A 354 6.84 -3.85 -8.18
CA PRO A 354 8.10 -4.41 -8.67
C PRO A 354 9.26 -3.50 -8.23
N SER A 355 10.42 -4.08 -7.91
CA SER A 355 11.56 -3.29 -7.44
C SER A 355 12.89 -3.91 -7.84
N HIS A 356 13.83 -3.05 -8.22
CA HIS A 356 15.26 -3.38 -8.29
C HIS A 356 15.92 -2.81 -7.04
N ILE A 357 16.48 -3.66 -6.20
CA ILE A 357 17.07 -3.26 -4.93
C ILE A 357 18.51 -3.75 -4.88
N GLU A 358 19.44 -2.86 -4.64
CA GLU A 358 20.81 -3.17 -4.31
C GLU A 358 21.00 -2.94 -2.82
N VAL A 359 21.48 -3.96 -2.11
CA VAL A 359 21.70 -3.90 -0.67
C VAL A 359 23.13 -4.33 -0.40
N LYS A 360 23.89 -3.45 0.26
CA LYS A 360 25.17 -3.77 0.87
C LYS A 360 25.04 -3.62 2.38
N MET A 361 25.51 -4.62 3.11
CA MET A 361 25.46 -4.67 4.57
C MET A 361 26.84 -5.04 5.08
N THR A 362 27.17 -4.55 6.27
CA THR A 362 28.48 -4.74 6.87
C THR A 362 28.37 -5.01 8.36
N ALA A 363 29.32 -5.77 8.89
CA ALA A 363 29.48 -6.03 10.30
C ALA A 363 30.95 -5.96 10.73
N ASP A 364 31.17 -5.59 11.99
CA ASP A 364 32.51 -5.47 12.60
C ASP A 364 33.04 -6.82 13.12
N GLU A 365 34.25 -6.80 13.67
CA GLU A 365 34.90 -8.00 14.18
C GLU A 365 34.17 -8.61 15.38
N ASP A 366 33.42 -7.79 16.13
CA ASP A 366 32.58 -8.18 17.27
C ASP A 366 31.21 -8.72 16.83
N ALA A 367 30.97 -8.85 15.52
CA ALA A 367 29.69 -9.25 14.95
C ALA A 367 28.53 -8.30 15.30
N ARG A 368 28.81 -6.99 15.43
CA ARG A 368 27.78 -5.94 15.42
C ARG A 368 27.53 -5.50 14.00
N ILE A 369 26.28 -5.18 13.69
CA ILE A 369 25.91 -4.65 12.38
C ILE A 369 26.44 -3.20 12.28
N SER A 370 27.40 -2.99 11.39
CA SER A 370 28.03 -1.68 11.18
C SER A 370 27.11 -0.75 10.42
N GLY A 371 26.51 -1.22 9.32
CA GLY A 371 25.58 -0.40 8.56
C GLY A 371 25.09 -0.98 7.25
N PHE A 372 24.08 -0.32 6.70
CA PHE A 372 23.44 -0.68 5.43
C PHE A 372 23.55 0.46 4.40
N ASP A 373 23.84 0.08 3.16
CA ASP A 373 23.74 0.91 1.97
C ASP A 373 22.71 0.29 1.03
N ILE A 374 21.64 1.02 0.76
CA ILE A 374 20.48 0.50 0.01
C ILE A 374 20.11 1.46 -1.11
N ASP A 375 20.13 0.96 -2.34
CA ASP A 375 19.61 1.67 -3.50
C ASP A 375 18.37 0.94 -4.04
N ALA A 376 17.25 1.66 -4.19
CA ALA A 376 16.01 1.08 -4.65
C ALA A 376 15.42 1.86 -5.84
N LEU A 377 15.24 1.18 -6.97
CA LEU A 377 14.41 1.63 -8.08
C LEU A 377 13.06 0.91 -8.03
N ILE A 378 12.00 1.68 -7.81
CA ILE A 378 10.66 1.17 -7.53
C ILE A 378 9.75 1.49 -8.71
N ASP A 379 9.11 0.47 -9.26
CA ASP A 379 8.15 0.63 -10.34
C ASP A 379 6.75 0.94 -9.82
N GLY A 380 6.25 2.13 -10.14
CA GLY A 380 4.99 2.64 -9.64
C GLY A 380 3.76 2.33 -10.50
N GLY A 381 3.94 1.92 -11.75
CA GLY A 381 2.84 1.93 -12.73
C GLY A 381 2.31 3.33 -13.05
N GLY A 382 1.12 3.37 -13.67
CA GLY A 382 0.60 4.56 -14.36
C GLY A 382 0.10 5.68 -13.47
N PHE A 383 -0.09 5.45 -12.17
CA PHE A 383 -0.61 6.43 -11.21
C PHE A 383 0.07 6.33 -9.85
N ALA A 384 -0.05 7.37 -9.04
CA ALA A 384 0.69 7.55 -7.81
C ALA A 384 0.32 6.56 -6.71
N SER A 385 -0.98 6.47 -6.39
CA SER A 385 -1.48 5.79 -5.18
C SER A 385 -0.60 6.12 -3.96
N PHE A 386 -0.25 5.12 -3.16
CA PHE A 386 0.66 5.21 -2.03
C PHE A 386 2.15 5.23 -2.40
N GLY A 387 2.52 5.33 -3.68
CA GLY A 387 3.92 5.27 -4.15
C GLY A 387 4.87 6.21 -3.40
N HIS A 388 4.40 7.40 -3.02
CA HIS A 388 5.17 8.35 -2.21
C HIS A 388 5.56 7.76 -0.83
N VAL A 389 4.59 7.13 -0.15
CA VAL A 389 4.80 6.49 1.16
C VAL A 389 5.62 5.21 1.00
N THR A 390 5.33 4.40 -0.03
CA THR A 390 6.09 3.18 -0.35
C THR A 390 7.58 3.47 -0.47
N SER A 391 7.94 4.53 -1.21
CA SER A 391 9.33 4.93 -1.46
C SER A 391 10.08 5.29 -0.18
N TYR A 392 9.36 5.86 0.80
CA TYR A 392 9.92 6.22 2.10
C TYR A 392 10.07 4.98 3.00
N TYR A 393 9.05 4.13 3.07
CA TYR A 393 9.04 2.88 3.84
C TYR A 393 10.08 1.86 3.39
N ASN A 394 10.45 1.86 2.12
CA ASN A 394 11.46 0.95 1.59
C ASN A 394 12.85 1.16 2.21
N GLY A 395 13.17 2.40 2.60
CA GLY A 395 14.38 2.74 3.37
C GLY A 395 14.18 2.62 4.87
N VAL A 396 13.24 3.40 5.45
CA VAL A 396 13.17 3.56 6.92
C VAL A 396 12.82 2.26 7.65
N LEU A 397 12.03 1.37 7.03
CA LEU A 397 11.68 0.07 7.63
C LEU A 397 12.72 -1.01 7.35
N ALA A 398 13.79 -0.72 6.58
CA ALA A 398 14.92 -1.62 6.38
C ALA A 398 15.84 -1.68 7.61
N THR A 399 15.81 -0.65 8.47
CA THR A 399 16.67 -0.59 9.66
C THR A 399 16.14 -1.45 10.81
N ALA A 400 14.83 -1.43 11.07
CA ALA A 400 14.23 -2.10 12.22
C ALA A 400 14.16 -3.64 12.06
N PRO A 401 14.49 -4.46 13.08
CA PRO A 401 14.67 -4.09 14.48
C PRO A 401 16.13 -3.86 14.87
N TYR A 402 17.04 -3.74 13.90
CA TYR A 402 18.48 -3.74 14.16
C TYR A 402 19.02 -2.36 14.51
N GLU A 403 19.97 -2.38 15.43
CA GLU A 403 20.85 -1.26 15.71
C GLU A 403 21.90 -1.16 14.60
N LEU A 404 22.07 0.04 14.05
CA LEU A 404 23.01 0.33 12.96
C LEU A 404 23.90 1.50 13.35
N GLY A 405 25.21 1.33 13.20
CA GLY A 405 26.17 2.42 13.34
C GLY A 405 26.14 3.40 12.16
N SER A 406 25.66 2.96 10.99
CA SER A 406 25.62 3.69 9.73
C SER A 406 24.45 3.27 8.86
N PHE A 407 23.80 4.20 8.19
CA PHE A 407 22.72 3.92 7.26
C PHE A 407 22.73 4.91 6.10
N HIS A 408 22.60 4.40 4.88
CA HIS A 408 22.39 5.20 3.69
C HIS A 408 21.34 4.52 2.80
N TYR A 409 20.36 5.30 2.38
CA TYR A 409 19.35 4.84 1.44
C TYR A 409 19.08 5.88 0.37
N THR A 410 19.15 5.45 -0.89
CA THR A 410 18.60 6.19 -2.02
C THR A 410 17.47 5.42 -2.67
N GLY A 411 16.35 6.10 -2.88
CA GLY A 411 15.15 5.52 -3.48
C GLY A 411 14.65 6.39 -4.61
N ALA A 412 14.36 5.80 -5.76
CA ALA A 412 13.64 6.46 -6.84
C ALA A 412 12.41 5.62 -7.21
N ARG A 413 11.23 6.23 -7.13
CA ARG A 413 10.01 5.62 -7.65
C ARG A 413 9.55 6.35 -8.90
N VAL A 414 9.32 5.59 -9.94
CA VAL A 414 8.99 6.07 -11.29
C VAL A 414 7.58 5.66 -11.69
N TRP A 415 6.92 6.48 -12.49
CA TRP A 415 5.74 6.05 -13.23
C TRP A 415 6.17 5.22 -14.45
N THR A 416 5.37 4.21 -14.78
CA THR A 416 5.51 3.37 -15.98
C THR A 416 4.12 3.12 -16.57
N ASN A 417 4.02 2.70 -17.83
CA ASN A 417 2.75 2.42 -18.51
C ASN A 417 2.17 1.02 -18.18
N LYS A 418 2.23 0.67 -16.89
CA LYS A 418 1.68 -0.55 -16.30
C LYS A 418 0.56 -0.20 -15.32
N PRO A 419 -0.36 -1.13 -14.99
CA PRO A 419 -1.32 -0.93 -13.90
C PRO A 419 -0.67 -0.38 -12.64
N ALA A 420 -1.27 0.65 -12.05
CA ALA A 420 -0.71 1.34 -10.90
C ALA A 420 -0.44 0.39 -9.74
N SER A 421 0.73 0.49 -9.14
CA SER A 421 1.06 -0.17 -7.87
C SER A 421 0.61 0.69 -6.69
N GLY A 422 0.40 0.08 -5.53
CA GLY A 422 -0.16 0.74 -4.36
C GLY A 422 0.28 0.08 -3.06
N ALA A 423 -0.62 0.10 -2.07
CA ALA A 423 -0.37 -0.54 -0.79
C ALA A 423 -0.69 -2.05 -0.85
N MET A 424 0.24 -2.88 -0.41
CA MET A 424 0.02 -4.30 -0.14
C MET A 424 0.61 -4.65 1.24
N ARG A 425 -0.03 -5.57 1.98
CA ARG A 425 0.36 -6.03 3.32
C ARG A 425 1.89 -6.08 3.53
N GLY A 426 2.38 -5.39 4.57
CA GLY A 426 3.83 -5.12 4.73
C GLY A 426 4.32 -4.01 3.81
N HIS A 427 3.53 -2.94 3.72
CA HIS A 427 3.65 -1.86 2.73
C HIS A 427 5.05 -1.22 2.76
N GLY A 428 5.74 -1.27 1.61
CA GLY A 428 7.10 -0.72 1.43
C GLY A 428 8.22 -1.57 2.04
N ALA A 429 7.98 -2.31 3.11
CA ALA A 429 9.02 -3.02 3.85
C ALA A 429 9.42 -4.39 3.25
N VAL A 430 8.48 -5.15 2.70
CA VAL A 430 8.69 -6.58 2.38
C VAL A 430 9.88 -6.83 1.45
N ASN A 431 9.98 -6.08 0.35
CA ASN A 431 11.02 -6.31 -0.67
C ASN A 431 12.42 -6.08 -0.07
N THR A 432 12.64 -4.94 0.58
CA THR A 432 13.94 -4.62 1.18
C THR A 432 14.24 -5.49 2.39
N ARG A 433 13.23 -5.79 3.23
CA ARG A 433 13.39 -6.70 4.37
C ARG A 433 13.85 -8.08 3.92
N CYS A 434 13.30 -8.62 2.84
CA CYS A 434 13.77 -9.90 2.29
C CYS A 434 15.27 -9.87 1.98
N ALA A 435 15.74 -8.84 1.25
CA ALA A 435 17.15 -8.68 0.93
C ALA A 435 18.03 -8.50 2.17
N VAL A 436 17.57 -7.73 3.15
CA VAL A 436 18.27 -7.50 4.43
C VAL A 436 18.40 -8.80 5.24
N GLU A 437 17.31 -9.56 5.42
CA GLU A 437 17.36 -10.79 6.22
C GLU A 437 18.25 -11.87 5.60
N VAL A 438 18.26 -12.00 4.27
CA VAL A 438 19.19 -12.92 3.58
C VAL A 438 20.64 -12.46 3.75
N GLY A 439 20.89 -11.15 3.63
CA GLY A 439 22.23 -10.61 3.86
C GLY A 439 22.76 -10.79 5.28
N LEU A 440 21.88 -10.80 6.29
CA LEU A 440 22.27 -11.15 7.67
C LEU A 440 22.71 -12.61 7.79
N ASP A 441 21.99 -13.54 7.15
CA ASP A 441 22.37 -14.95 7.18
C ASP A 441 23.74 -15.15 6.50
N GLU A 442 23.99 -14.50 5.35
CA GLU A 442 25.31 -14.51 4.68
C GLU A 442 26.44 -13.96 5.58
N MET A 443 26.21 -12.84 6.27
CA MET A 443 27.19 -12.28 7.21
C MET A 443 27.40 -13.20 8.43
N SER A 444 26.35 -13.89 8.90
CA SER A 444 26.45 -14.83 10.03
C SER A 444 27.39 -16.00 9.71
N GLU A 445 27.37 -16.50 8.48
CA GLU A 445 28.27 -17.58 8.02
C GLU A 445 29.72 -17.12 7.97
N GLN A 446 29.99 -15.91 7.45
CA GLN A 446 31.32 -15.31 7.41
C GLN A 446 31.90 -15.12 8.81
N LEU A 447 31.08 -14.63 9.75
CA LEU A 447 31.47 -14.38 11.15
C LEU A 447 31.50 -15.65 12.01
N LYS A 448 30.94 -16.76 11.52
CA LYS A 448 30.72 -18.01 12.27
C LYS A 448 29.91 -17.76 13.56
N VAL A 449 28.89 -16.92 13.45
CA VAL A 449 27.92 -16.59 14.51
C VAL A 449 26.61 -17.30 14.19
N ASP A 450 25.85 -17.68 15.22
CA ASP A 450 24.52 -18.21 14.99
C ASP A 450 23.61 -17.12 14.41
N PRO A 451 22.84 -17.36 13.33
CA PRO A 451 22.01 -16.31 12.73
C PRO A 451 20.95 -15.76 13.69
N ILE A 452 20.56 -16.50 14.74
CA ILE A 452 19.68 -16.00 15.79
C ILE A 452 20.43 -15.15 16.82
N ASP A 453 21.72 -15.40 17.07
CA ASP A 453 22.52 -14.56 17.97
C ASP A 453 22.97 -13.26 17.32
N LEU A 454 23.14 -13.25 15.99
CA LEU A 454 23.48 -12.05 15.24
C LEU A 454 22.32 -11.02 15.24
N ARG A 455 21.09 -11.51 15.37
CA ARG A 455 19.85 -10.72 15.44
C ARG A 455 19.49 -10.36 16.87
#